data_AF-A0A836W0W5-F1
#
_entry.id   AF-A0A836W0W5-F1
#
_cell.length_a   1.000
_cell.length_b   1.000
_cell.length_c   1.000
_cell.angle_alpha   90.00
_cell.angle_beta   90.00
_cell.angle_gamma   90.00
#
_symmetry.space_group_name_H-M   'P 1'
#
loop_
_entity.id
_entity.type
_entity.pdbx_description
1 polymer ?
#
loop_
_entity_poly.entity_id
_entity_poly.type
_entity_poly.pdbx_seq_one_letter_code
_entity_poly.pdbx_strand_id
1 'polypeptide(L)'
;VEVLAVNRKKNGWTYRCGLREPGRFQNTTLVPHGRYLDLGNTFVTGEKLASTGDTLNVRVEELVILDGPRLTWGKPTPVGPDRSRPAYTAAQAVRLARRVGLLKEEVPVADKHADAPDESRRGSRAAALFTGNWPDLLPRSGRGRFIYHHHYRGLSEEESRLGESDLLNLSRPVSVHGDIRLEGPDALWGWTVFLGRAEDVRDAGGDRLAALPPNDALQVTPKLPQPKAWLRVGIGKPHVSEPGEAGATAQKYAKFFAYDHGTYRLGVCREHSFELFFDGEKLNGRYLFVAVPRNGRRVWQVMKPEDQTPYAESHDKGKVIDELRRKGQRWLIWSDGRSEPEWIDVAVRHADLDAARQRIAFFVVFRPGVDADGDPLTPEDIEAAAHRFLEDYAAGLTSWDFQHAELLAEDAATLVESWIQREPVAYSLTVRGTNRLTEIPAGSWCVALRINDPALWDAICRGDVDGISPVGWGVMEVGS
;
A
#
# COMPACT_ATOMS: atom_id res chain seq x y z
N VAL A 1 15.61 3.81 28.24
CA VAL A 1 16.96 3.62 27.65
C VAL A 1 18.00 4.02 28.69
N GLU A 2 19.25 3.62 28.55
CA GLU A 2 20.31 4.10 29.44
C GLU A 2 20.98 5.35 28.86
N VAL A 3 21.31 6.31 29.71
CA VAL A 3 22.07 7.51 29.33
C VAL A 3 23.56 7.19 29.30
N LEU A 4 24.14 7.12 28.12
CA LEU A 4 25.55 6.81 27.90
C LEU A 4 26.44 8.05 28.02
N ALA A 5 25.90 9.22 27.65
CA ALA A 5 26.57 10.50 27.83
C ALA A 5 25.56 11.65 27.90
N VAL A 6 25.91 12.68 28.67
CA VAL A 6 25.15 13.93 28.77
C VAL A 6 25.93 15.05 28.10
N ASN A 7 25.30 15.71 27.12
CA ASN A 7 25.93 16.79 26.35
C ASN A 7 25.17 18.10 26.57
N ARG A 8 25.89 19.14 27.01
CA ARG A 8 25.36 20.51 27.09
C ARG A 8 25.38 21.17 25.71
N LYS A 9 24.26 21.82 25.35
CA LYS A 9 24.08 22.60 24.12
C LYS A 9 23.78 24.06 24.48
N LYS A 10 23.85 24.95 23.49
CA LYS A 10 23.57 26.39 23.69
C LYS A 10 22.17 26.63 24.26
N ASN A 11 21.20 25.79 23.90
CA ASN A 11 19.79 25.91 24.25
C ASN A 11 19.29 24.78 25.18
N GLY A 12 20.18 24.07 25.89
CA GLY A 12 19.77 23.05 26.85
C GLY A 12 20.67 21.81 26.87
N TRP A 13 20.07 20.63 27.02
CA TRP A 13 20.75 19.35 27.23
C TRP A 13 20.25 18.27 26.26
N THR A 14 21.18 17.46 25.77
CA THR A 14 20.90 16.25 24.97
C THR A 14 21.57 15.04 25.61
N TYR A 15 20.93 13.89 25.51
CA TYR A 15 21.38 12.62 26.09
C TYR A 15 21.69 11.63 24.96
N ARG A 16 22.92 11.12 24.91
CA ARG A 16 23.26 9.97 24.06
C ARG A 16 22.81 8.72 24.79
N CYS A 17 21.99 7.89 24.16
CA CYS A 17 21.33 6.80 24.84
C CYS A 17 21.55 5.45 24.16
N GLY A 18 21.46 4.38 24.95
CA GLY A 18 21.57 3.02 24.44
C GLY A 18 20.60 2.03 25.06
N LEU A 19 20.52 0.87 24.41
CA LEU A 19 19.81 -0.31 24.88
C LEU A 19 20.81 -1.37 25.34
N ARG A 20 20.42 -2.13 26.35
CA ARG A 20 21.20 -3.27 26.83
C ARG A 20 21.15 -4.42 25.82
N GLU A 21 22.11 -5.34 25.91
CA GLU A 21 22.09 -6.62 25.18
C GLU A 21 21.79 -6.43 23.67
N PRO A 22 22.76 -5.89 22.91
CA PRO A 22 22.55 -5.50 21.51
C PRO A 22 22.12 -6.65 20.60
N GLY A 23 22.32 -7.90 21.01
CA GLY A 23 21.90 -9.08 20.26
C GLY A 23 22.49 -9.09 18.86
N ARG A 24 21.64 -9.20 17.84
CA ARG A 24 22.05 -9.20 16.44
C ARG A 24 22.56 -7.85 15.94
N PHE A 25 22.34 -6.74 16.65
CA PHE A 25 22.62 -5.40 16.15
C PHE A 25 24.09 -4.96 16.36
N GLN A 26 24.69 -4.34 15.33
CA GLN A 26 26.11 -4.00 15.22
C GLN A 26 26.45 -2.54 15.59
N ASN A 27 25.50 -1.61 15.66
CA ASN A 27 25.76 -0.23 16.10
C ASN A 27 25.95 -0.16 17.62
N THR A 28 26.96 -0.86 18.13
CA THR A 28 27.24 -0.97 19.56
C THR A 28 28.34 -0.02 19.97
N THR A 29 28.25 0.52 21.18
CA THR A 29 29.31 1.27 21.82
C THR A 29 29.72 0.59 23.13
N LEU A 30 31.01 0.63 23.43
CA LEU A 30 31.53 0.20 24.72
C LEU A 30 31.64 1.43 25.62
N VAL A 31 31.03 1.35 26.79
CA VAL A 31 31.16 2.35 27.87
C VAL A 31 31.69 1.63 29.12
N PRO A 32 32.18 2.35 30.15
CA PRO A 32 32.78 1.72 31.34
C PRO A 32 31.89 0.66 32.03
N HIS A 33 30.58 0.76 31.87
CA HIS A 33 29.61 -0.13 32.52
C HIS A 33 29.02 -1.21 31.59
N GLY A 34 29.54 -1.37 30.37
CA GLY A 34 29.19 -2.48 29.48
C GLY A 34 29.06 -2.12 28.01
N ARG A 35 28.62 -3.10 27.22
CA ARG A 35 28.37 -2.96 25.78
C ARG A 35 26.89 -2.68 25.55
N TYR A 36 26.61 -1.55 24.91
CA TYR A 36 25.24 -1.08 24.63
C TYR A 36 25.01 -0.94 23.14
N LEU A 37 23.78 -1.15 22.70
CA LEU A 37 23.32 -0.73 21.38
C LEU A 37 23.10 0.78 21.39
N ASP A 38 23.86 1.52 20.60
CA ASP A 38 23.82 2.98 20.60
C ASP A 38 22.73 3.51 19.67
N LEU A 39 21.74 4.20 20.25
CA LEU A 39 20.64 4.82 19.51
C LEU A 39 20.95 6.28 19.10
N GLY A 40 22.06 6.86 19.57
CA GLY A 40 22.41 8.25 19.32
C GLY A 40 21.76 9.22 20.31
N ASN A 41 21.65 10.49 19.91
CA ASN A 41 21.21 11.58 20.78
C ASN A 41 19.69 11.80 20.75
N THR A 42 19.16 12.16 21.91
CA THR A 42 17.80 12.70 22.09
C THR A 42 17.68 14.15 21.61
N PHE A 43 16.44 14.66 21.49
CA PHE A 43 16.17 16.08 21.34
C PHE A 43 16.56 16.90 22.57
N VAL A 44 16.77 18.20 22.35
CA VAL A 44 17.20 19.15 23.38
C VAL A 44 16.08 19.34 24.42
N THR A 45 16.48 19.36 25.69
CA THR A 45 15.64 19.70 26.84
C THR A 45 16.15 20.97 27.49
N GLY A 46 15.28 21.86 27.96
CA GLY A 46 15.71 23.11 28.60
C GLY A 46 16.50 22.88 29.89
N GLU A 47 16.08 21.89 30.67
CA GLU A 47 16.70 21.53 31.95
C GLU A 47 17.41 20.16 31.87
N LYS A 48 18.34 19.93 32.79
CA LYS A 48 19.03 18.64 32.89
C LYS A 48 18.13 17.62 33.59
N LEU A 49 17.67 16.61 32.85
CA LEU A 49 16.75 15.57 33.30
C LEU A 49 17.45 14.33 33.88
N ALA A 50 18.66 14.02 33.41
CA ALA A 50 19.37 12.80 33.78
C ALA A 50 20.90 12.96 33.73
N SER A 51 21.62 12.04 34.39
CA SER A 51 23.07 11.90 34.38
C SER A 51 23.50 10.63 33.66
N THR A 52 24.79 10.53 33.30
CA THR A 52 25.35 9.30 32.72
C THR A 52 25.13 8.11 33.66
N GLY A 53 24.66 6.99 33.11
CA GLY A 53 24.28 5.78 33.84
C GLY A 53 22.80 5.72 34.25
N ASP A 54 22.07 6.85 34.21
CA ASP A 54 20.65 6.84 34.55
C ASP A 54 19.81 6.12 33.49
N THR A 55 18.71 5.50 33.92
CA THR A 55 17.66 5.08 33.00
C THR A 55 16.72 6.25 32.73
N LEU A 56 16.51 6.55 31.45
CA LEU A 56 15.70 7.66 30.96
C LEU A 56 14.50 7.14 30.16
N ASN A 57 13.31 7.66 30.49
CA ASN A 57 12.12 7.51 29.66
C ASN A 57 12.21 8.50 28.49
N VAL A 58 12.11 7.94 27.28
CA VAL A 58 12.18 8.68 26.03
C VAL A 58 10.98 8.25 25.20
N ARG A 59 10.18 9.22 24.78
CA ARG A 59 9.10 9.02 23.81
C ARG A 59 9.70 9.04 22.42
N VAL A 60 9.42 8.02 21.63
CA VAL A 60 9.87 7.89 20.24
C VAL A 60 8.65 7.77 19.34
N GLU A 61 8.71 8.35 18.15
CA GLU A 61 7.66 8.16 17.14
C GLU A 61 7.89 6.91 16.29
N GLU A 62 9.12 6.40 16.25
CA GLU A 62 9.47 5.18 15.51
C GLU A 62 10.75 4.57 16.07
N LEU A 63 10.86 3.25 15.92
CA LEU A 63 12.09 2.49 16.07
C LEU A 63 12.39 1.87 14.70
N VAL A 64 13.57 2.10 14.16
CA VAL A 64 13.90 1.76 12.77
C VAL A 64 15.06 0.77 12.74
N ILE A 65 14.84 -0.38 12.10
CA ILE A 65 15.91 -1.31 11.72
C ILE A 65 16.41 -0.85 10.35
N LEU A 66 17.63 -0.33 10.27
CA LEU A 66 18.25 0.16 9.02
C LEU A 66 18.87 -1.01 8.24
N ASP A 67 19.26 -0.80 6.97
CA ASP A 67 20.00 -1.79 6.18
C ASP A 67 21.25 -2.31 6.93
N GLY A 68 21.30 -3.63 7.08
CA GLY A 68 22.20 -4.35 7.98
C GLY A 68 21.67 -4.52 9.41
N PRO A 69 22.48 -5.06 10.33
CA PRO A 69 22.07 -5.24 11.72
C PRO A 69 22.13 -3.92 12.50
N ARG A 70 21.44 -2.85 12.08
CA ARG A 70 21.47 -1.56 12.81
C ARG A 70 20.09 -1.15 13.31
N LEU A 71 20.02 -0.63 14.54
CA LEU A 71 18.79 -0.14 15.15
C LEU A 71 18.93 1.33 15.53
N THR A 72 18.00 2.17 15.10
CA THR A 72 17.92 3.58 15.48
C THR A 72 16.50 3.95 15.91
N TRP A 73 16.31 5.18 16.37
CA TRP A 73 15.02 5.73 16.75
C TRP A 73 14.72 7.05 16.04
N GLY A 74 13.43 7.36 15.85
CA GLY A 74 12.98 8.62 15.27
C GLY A 74 12.31 9.51 16.31
N LYS A 75 12.68 10.79 16.27
CA LYS A 75 12.19 11.87 17.15
C LYS A 75 12.24 11.54 18.66
N PRO A 76 13.42 11.17 19.19
CA PRO A 76 13.59 10.79 20.59
C PRO A 76 13.43 11.98 21.54
N THR A 77 12.24 12.12 22.12
CA THR A 77 11.89 13.20 23.07
C THR A 77 12.05 12.72 24.51
N PRO A 78 12.99 13.27 25.29
CA PRO A 78 13.12 12.92 26.71
C PRO A 78 11.85 13.28 27.49
N VAL A 79 11.41 12.38 28.36
CA VAL A 79 10.27 12.59 29.28
C VAL A 79 10.76 12.83 30.70
N GLY A 80 11.73 12.05 31.16
CA GLY A 80 12.28 12.15 32.50
C GLY A 80 12.99 10.86 32.93
N PRO A 81 13.70 10.86 34.06
CA PRO A 81 14.37 9.68 34.58
C PRO A 81 13.34 8.62 35.00
N ASP A 82 13.69 7.35 34.82
CA ASP A 82 12.90 6.20 35.25
C ASP A 82 13.75 5.36 36.19
N ARG A 83 13.36 5.31 37.47
CA ARG A 83 14.08 4.54 38.50
C ARG A 83 13.41 3.22 38.84
N SER A 84 12.25 2.91 38.25
CA SER A 84 11.49 1.71 38.62
C SER A 84 11.99 0.45 37.90
N ARG A 85 12.93 0.58 36.96
CA ARG A 85 13.42 -0.52 36.14
C ARG A 85 14.79 -0.22 35.53
N PRO A 86 15.55 -1.25 35.14
CA PRO A 86 16.70 -1.06 34.27
C PRO A 86 16.27 -0.62 32.86
N ALA A 87 17.22 -0.06 32.11
CA ALA A 87 17.05 0.21 30.69
C ALA A 87 16.65 -1.06 29.90
N TYR A 88 15.80 -0.89 28.89
CA TYR A 88 15.36 -2.00 28.04
C TYR A 88 16.53 -2.65 27.30
N THR A 89 16.39 -3.95 27.04
CA THR A 89 17.23 -4.66 26.06
C THR A 89 16.81 -4.32 24.64
N ALA A 90 17.68 -4.56 23.65
CA ALA A 90 17.36 -4.38 22.24
C ALA A 90 16.12 -5.20 21.84
N ALA A 91 16.05 -6.46 22.27
CA ALA A 91 14.93 -7.35 21.98
C ALA A 91 13.61 -6.87 22.63
N GLN A 92 13.66 -6.31 23.84
CA GLN A 92 12.48 -5.74 24.50
C GLN A 92 11.98 -4.50 23.77
N ALA A 93 12.88 -3.59 23.39
CA ALA A 93 12.52 -2.38 22.65
C ALA A 93 11.88 -2.68 21.30
N VAL A 94 12.46 -3.62 20.53
CA VAL A 94 11.90 -4.07 19.24
C VAL A 94 10.52 -4.70 19.42
N ARG A 95 10.34 -5.56 20.43
CA ARG A 95 9.05 -6.21 20.71
C ARG A 95 7.98 -5.20 21.10
N LEU A 96 8.34 -4.22 21.94
CA LEU A 96 7.43 -3.15 22.35
C LEU A 96 7.03 -2.30 21.14
N ALA A 97 8.00 -1.83 20.36
CA ALA A 97 7.75 -1.03 19.16
C ALA A 97 6.88 -1.77 18.14
N ARG A 98 7.10 -3.07 17.93
CA ARG A 98 6.27 -3.89 17.03
C ARG A 98 4.82 -3.98 17.51
N ARG A 99 4.60 -4.18 18.82
CA ARG A 99 3.26 -4.30 19.41
C ARG A 99 2.43 -3.02 19.23
N VAL A 100 3.07 -1.86 19.29
CA VAL A 100 2.39 -0.56 19.19
C VAL A 100 2.47 0.05 17.78
N GLY A 101 2.89 -0.72 16.77
CA GLY A 101 2.95 -0.28 15.37
C GLY A 101 4.03 0.78 15.08
N LEU A 102 5.03 0.92 15.94
CA LEU A 102 6.12 1.91 15.80
C LEU A 102 7.43 1.31 15.29
N LEU A 103 7.50 -0.01 15.04
CA LEU A 103 8.67 -0.66 14.44
C LEU A 103 8.62 -0.53 12.91
N LYS A 104 9.69 0.02 12.31
CA LYS A 104 9.91 0.08 10.87
C LYS A 104 11.15 -0.73 10.50
N GLU A 105 11.08 -1.50 9.43
CA GLU A 105 12.19 -2.28 8.89
C GLU A 105 12.55 -1.70 7.50
N GLU A 106 13.77 -1.18 7.34
CA GLU A 106 14.29 -0.75 6.03
C GLU A 106 14.74 -1.99 5.23
N VAL A 107 14.27 -2.10 3.99
CA VAL A 107 14.78 -3.04 3.00
C VAL A 107 16.01 -2.41 2.33
N PRO A 108 17.11 -3.15 2.08
CA PRO A 108 18.35 -2.61 1.55
C PRO A 108 18.15 -1.83 0.24
N VAL A 109 18.57 -0.56 0.22
CA VAL A 109 18.84 0.19 -1.01
C VAL A 109 20.28 0.64 -0.94
N ALA A 110 21.15 -0.04 -1.68
CA ALA A 110 22.51 0.40 -1.87
C ALA A 110 22.52 1.75 -2.62
N ASP A 111 22.87 2.83 -1.94
CA ASP A 111 23.36 4.05 -2.57
C ASP A 111 24.53 4.64 -1.76
N LYS A 112 25.74 4.42 -2.26
CA LYS A 112 26.94 5.18 -1.90
C LYS A 112 26.94 6.50 -2.68
N HIS A 113 26.19 7.51 -2.25
CA HIS A 113 26.47 8.91 -2.60
C HIS A 113 26.02 9.82 -1.45
N ALA A 114 26.99 10.31 -0.67
CA ALA A 114 26.76 11.13 0.52
C ALA A 114 26.23 12.55 0.21
N ASP A 115 26.26 12.98 -1.06
CA ASP A 115 25.99 14.37 -1.46
C ASP A 115 24.75 14.57 -2.35
N ALA A 116 23.85 13.59 -2.46
CA ALA A 116 22.60 13.79 -3.19
C ALA A 116 21.60 14.68 -2.42
N PRO A 117 20.94 15.67 -3.05
CA PRO A 117 20.01 16.59 -2.39
C PRO A 117 18.83 15.85 -1.73
N ASP A 118 18.32 16.42 -0.63
CA ASP A 118 17.24 15.90 0.24
C ASP A 118 15.99 15.38 -0.53
N GLU A 119 15.72 15.91 -1.72
CA GLU A 119 14.65 15.45 -2.62
C GLU A 119 14.84 14.02 -3.13
N SER A 120 16.08 13.59 -3.41
CA SER A 120 16.35 12.21 -3.85
C SER A 120 16.05 11.20 -2.74
N ARG A 121 16.37 11.55 -1.48
CA ARG A 121 16.06 10.73 -0.28
C ARG A 121 14.56 10.74 0.06
N ARG A 122 13.86 11.85 -0.15
CA ARG A 122 12.39 11.91 0.01
C ARG A 122 11.66 11.18 -1.12
N GLY A 123 12.16 11.26 -2.34
CA GLY A 123 11.62 10.60 -3.52
C GLY A 123 11.72 9.07 -3.43
N SER A 124 12.85 8.53 -2.95
CA SER A 124 13.00 7.10 -2.71
C SER A 124 12.08 6.58 -1.58
N ARG A 125 11.94 7.34 -0.49
CA ARG A 125 10.99 7.04 0.59
C ARG A 125 9.52 7.09 0.13
N ALA A 126 9.19 8.07 -0.69
CA ALA A 126 7.84 8.22 -1.25
C ALA A 126 7.53 7.10 -2.23
N ALA A 127 8.48 6.72 -3.09
CA ALA A 127 8.32 5.58 -3.99
C ALA A 127 8.07 4.28 -3.22
N ALA A 128 8.81 4.01 -2.14
CA ALA A 128 8.62 2.82 -1.32
C ALA A 128 7.26 2.78 -0.60
N LEU A 129 6.81 3.90 -0.03
CA LEU A 129 5.48 4.01 0.59
C LEU A 129 4.36 3.87 -0.44
N PHE A 130 4.57 4.39 -1.64
CA PHE A 130 3.62 4.33 -2.73
C PHE A 130 3.43 2.90 -3.25
N THR A 131 4.51 2.15 -3.53
CA THR A 131 4.41 0.80 -4.09
C THR A 131 3.57 -0.16 -3.25
N GLY A 132 3.60 -0.06 -1.91
CA GLY A 132 2.83 -0.93 -1.02
C GLY A 132 1.40 -0.47 -0.70
N ASN A 133 1.13 0.85 -0.76
CA ASN A 133 -0.10 1.43 -0.19
C ASN A 133 -0.87 2.33 -1.15
N TRP A 134 -0.48 2.39 -2.43
CA TRP A 134 -1.14 3.27 -3.39
C TRP A 134 -2.67 3.12 -3.48
N PRO A 135 -3.30 1.92 -3.34
CA PRO A 135 -4.76 1.82 -3.42
C PRO A 135 -5.44 2.61 -2.30
N ASP A 136 -4.85 2.66 -1.10
CA ASP A 136 -5.42 3.36 0.05
C ASP A 136 -5.31 4.90 -0.09
N LEU A 137 -4.45 5.38 -0.99
CA LEU A 137 -4.30 6.81 -1.29
C LEU A 137 -5.41 7.33 -2.22
N LEU A 138 -6.09 6.44 -2.95
CA LEU A 138 -7.04 6.81 -3.98
C LEU A 138 -8.46 6.96 -3.43
N PRO A 139 -9.24 7.96 -3.87
CA PRO A 139 -10.62 8.10 -3.46
C PRO A 139 -11.48 6.98 -4.04
N ARG A 140 -12.29 6.32 -3.19
CA ARG A 140 -13.19 5.22 -3.61
C ARG A 140 -14.20 5.64 -4.68
N SER A 141 -14.62 6.90 -4.66
CA SER A 141 -15.51 7.51 -5.65
C SER A 141 -14.89 7.70 -7.04
N GLY A 142 -13.58 7.49 -7.17
CA GLY A 142 -12.83 7.71 -8.41
C GLY A 142 -12.59 9.16 -8.77
N ARG A 143 -12.96 10.11 -7.92
CA ARG A 143 -12.89 11.54 -8.22
C ARG A 143 -12.41 12.35 -7.03
N GLY A 144 -11.72 13.45 -7.30
CA GLY A 144 -11.25 14.38 -6.27
C GLY A 144 -10.85 15.73 -6.85
N ARG A 145 -10.45 16.66 -5.99
CA ARG A 145 -9.84 17.93 -6.43
C ARG A 145 -8.35 17.76 -6.68
N PHE A 146 -7.80 18.60 -7.55
CA PHE A 146 -6.35 18.71 -7.70
C PHE A 146 -5.88 20.15 -7.61
N ILE A 147 -4.60 20.30 -7.28
CA ILE A 147 -3.83 21.52 -7.48
C ILE A 147 -2.47 21.15 -8.07
N TYR A 148 -2.04 21.93 -9.05
CA TYR A 148 -0.71 21.85 -9.64
C TYR A 148 0.05 23.12 -9.29
N HIS A 149 1.14 22.96 -8.53
CA HIS A 149 1.98 24.07 -8.14
C HIS A 149 3.25 24.12 -8.97
N HIS A 150 3.67 25.33 -9.34
CA HIS A 150 5.08 25.58 -9.59
C HIS A 150 5.76 25.88 -8.26
N HIS A 151 6.73 25.03 -7.91
CA HIS A 151 7.52 25.15 -6.70
C HIS A 151 8.92 25.62 -7.07
N TYR A 152 9.17 26.91 -6.81
CA TYR A 152 10.49 27.51 -6.91
C TYR A 152 11.24 27.31 -5.61
N ARG A 153 12.46 26.78 -5.69
CA ARG A 153 13.26 26.45 -4.51
C ARG A 153 14.64 27.09 -4.60
N GLY A 154 15.19 27.47 -3.45
CA GLY A 154 16.53 28.04 -3.38
C GLY A 154 16.55 29.56 -3.61
N LEU A 155 15.47 30.24 -3.23
CA LEU A 155 15.32 31.68 -3.40
C LEU A 155 16.01 32.43 -2.24
N SER A 156 16.57 33.61 -2.55
CA SER A 156 16.87 34.63 -1.56
C SER A 156 15.57 35.26 -1.04
N GLU A 157 15.68 36.08 0.00
CA GLU A 157 14.53 36.80 0.53
C GLU A 157 13.98 37.80 -0.50
N GLU A 158 14.85 38.51 -1.23
CA GLU A 158 14.44 39.46 -2.27
C GLU A 158 13.74 38.74 -3.42
N GLU A 159 14.29 37.62 -3.88
CA GLU A 159 13.71 36.82 -4.96
C GLU A 159 12.37 36.21 -4.57
N SER A 160 12.17 35.87 -3.28
CA SER A 160 10.88 35.39 -2.79
C SER A 160 9.74 36.40 -2.98
N ARG A 161 10.05 37.69 -3.17
CA ARG A 161 9.08 38.77 -3.40
C ARG A 161 8.73 38.96 -4.88
N LEU A 162 9.50 38.39 -5.80
CA LEU A 162 9.32 38.53 -7.25
C LEU A 162 8.10 37.78 -7.79
N GLY A 163 7.54 38.27 -8.90
CA GLY A 163 6.49 37.56 -9.64
C GLY A 163 7.04 36.30 -10.32
N GLU A 164 6.14 35.43 -10.78
CA GLU A 164 6.56 34.19 -11.47
C GLU A 164 7.32 34.49 -12.76
N SER A 165 6.84 35.43 -13.57
CA SER A 165 7.52 35.86 -14.79
C SER A 165 8.93 36.39 -14.53
N ASP A 166 9.13 37.13 -13.44
CA ASP A 166 10.46 37.63 -13.06
C ASP A 166 11.38 36.49 -12.61
N LEU A 167 10.84 35.53 -11.83
CA LEU A 167 11.58 34.34 -11.39
C LEU A 167 12.04 33.46 -12.55
N LEU A 168 11.21 33.31 -13.60
CA LEU A 168 11.56 32.60 -14.83
C LEU A 168 12.64 33.30 -15.66
N ASN A 169 12.78 34.62 -15.48
CA ASN A 169 13.73 35.46 -16.23
C ASN A 169 14.96 35.87 -15.42
N LEU A 170 15.17 35.30 -14.24
CA LEU A 170 16.40 35.51 -13.48
C LEU A 170 17.61 35.05 -14.29
N SER A 171 18.69 35.86 -14.25
CA SER A 171 19.93 35.58 -14.95
C SER A 171 20.73 34.41 -14.37
N ARG A 172 20.42 34.02 -13.12
CA ARG A 172 21.00 32.85 -12.47
C ARG A 172 20.03 31.66 -12.56
N PRO A 173 20.54 30.42 -12.57
CA PRO A 173 19.68 29.25 -12.57
C PRO A 173 18.88 29.16 -11.25
N VAL A 174 17.56 29.07 -11.38
CA VAL A 174 16.63 28.76 -10.29
C VAL A 174 15.98 27.41 -10.57
N SER A 175 15.92 26.58 -9.53
CA SER A 175 15.24 25.29 -9.61
C SER A 175 13.74 25.51 -9.51
N VAL A 176 13.02 24.99 -10.50
CA VAL A 176 11.56 24.95 -10.52
C VAL A 176 11.12 23.54 -10.84
N HIS A 177 10.15 23.04 -10.09
CA HIS A 177 9.50 21.78 -10.39
C HIS A 177 8.00 21.91 -10.22
N GLY A 178 7.29 21.04 -10.92
CA GLY A 178 5.85 20.94 -10.82
C GLY A 178 5.49 20.02 -9.66
N ASP A 179 4.42 20.32 -8.95
CA ASP A 179 3.91 19.43 -7.93
C ASP A 179 2.40 19.24 -8.11
N ILE A 180 2.02 18.08 -8.63
CA ILE A 180 0.64 17.63 -8.74
C ILE A 180 0.21 17.06 -7.41
N ARG A 181 -0.87 17.61 -6.83
CA ARG A 181 -1.48 17.11 -5.60
C ARG A 181 -2.93 16.80 -5.86
N LEU A 182 -3.33 15.59 -5.51
CA LEU A 182 -4.61 14.97 -5.76
C LEU A 182 -5.28 14.66 -4.43
N GLU A 183 -6.54 15.02 -4.30
CA GLU A 183 -7.33 14.73 -3.11
C GLU A 183 -7.61 13.23 -2.96
N GLY A 184 -6.99 12.61 -1.95
CA GLY A 184 -7.35 11.27 -1.47
C GLY A 184 -8.34 11.30 -0.30
N PRO A 185 -8.69 10.13 0.26
CA PRO A 185 -9.62 10.01 1.37
C PRO A 185 -9.12 10.76 2.61
N ASP A 186 -7.90 10.49 3.06
CA ASP A 186 -7.34 11.06 4.29
C ASP A 186 -6.34 12.19 4.03
N ALA A 187 -5.57 12.09 2.95
CA ALA A 187 -4.49 13.00 2.61
C ALA A 187 -4.43 13.26 1.11
N LEU A 188 -3.60 14.21 0.70
CA LEU A 188 -3.25 14.40 -0.70
C LEU A 188 -2.19 13.39 -1.13
N TRP A 189 -2.34 12.87 -2.33
CA TRP A 189 -1.35 12.05 -3.02
C TRP A 189 -0.93 12.76 -4.32
N GLY A 190 -0.03 12.19 -5.11
CA GLY A 190 0.35 12.75 -6.41
C GLY A 190 1.85 12.69 -6.66
N TRP A 191 2.37 13.62 -7.47
CA TRP A 191 3.72 13.54 -8.00
C TRP A 191 4.44 14.89 -8.02
N THR A 192 5.75 14.84 -7.77
CA THR A 192 6.68 15.89 -8.23
C THR A 192 7.01 15.62 -9.69
N VAL A 193 6.91 16.64 -10.52
CA VAL A 193 7.17 16.66 -11.95
C VAL A 193 8.48 17.40 -12.19
N PHE A 194 9.46 16.72 -12.76
CA PHE A 194 10.76 17.33 -13.02
C PHE A 194 10.70 18.19 -14.29
N LEU A 195 10.46 19.48 -14.10
CA LEU A 195 10.41 20.45 -15.19
C LEU A 195 11.82 20.88 -15.65
N GLY A 196 12.81 20.85 -14.75
CA GLY A 196 14.19 21.24 -15.07
C GLY A 196 14.53 22.62 -14.50
N ARG A 197 15.32 23.39 -15.23
CA ARG A 197 15.70 24.76 -14.85
C ARG A 197 14.63 25.75 -15.31
N ALA A 198 14.60 26.92 -14.70
CA ALA A 198 13.72 28.01 -15.13
C ALA A 198 13.86 28.35 -16.63
N GLU A 199 15.07 28.22 -17.18
CA GLU A 199 15.34 28.38 -18.62
C GLU A 199 14.60 27.34 -19.46
N ASP A 200 14.68 26.06 -19.11
CA ASP A 200 13.98 24.97 -19.80
C ASP A 200 12.46 25.17 -19.77
N VAL A 201 11.94 25.69 -18.65
CA VAL A 201 10.51 25.98 -18.47
C VAL A 201 10.07 27.18 -19.30
N ARG A 202 10.90 28.23 -19.37
CA ARG A 202 10.67 29.42 -20.20
C ARG A 202 10.66 29.06 -21.68
N ASP A 203 11.63 28.26 -22.13
CA ASP A 203 11.75 27.84 -23.52
C ASP A 203 10.56 26.96 -23.95
N ALA A 204 9.94 26.25 -23.00
CA ALA A 204 8.71 25.49 -23.20
C ALA A 204 7.42 26.35 -23.10
N GLY A 205 7.53 27.68 -22.99
CA GLY A 205 6.37 28.57 -22.94
C GLY A 205 5.72 28.72 -21.55
N GLY A 206 6.42 28.32 -20.49
CA GLY A 206 6.05 28.61 -19.10
C GLY A 206 5.75 27.40 -18.21
N ASP A 207 5.37 26.25 -18.76
CA ASP A 207 5.32 24.97 -18.04
C ASP A 207 5.45 23.79 -19.01
N ARG A 208 6.35 22.86 -18.72
CA ARG A 208 6.61 21.72 -19.61
C ARG A 208 5.53 20.64 -19.56
N LEU A 209 4.73 20.55 -18.49
CA LEU A 209 3.68 19.55 -18.39
C LEU A 209 2.41 20.01 -19.13
N ALA A 210 2.03 21.27 -18.96
CA ALA A 210 0.90 21.88 -19.65
C ALA A 210 1.15 21.99 -21.16
N ALA A 211 2.40 22.28 -21.56
CA ALA A 211 2.83 22.31 -22.95
C ALA A 211 3.36 20.96 -23.47
N LEU A 212 3.18 19.86 -22.74
CA LEU A 212 3.79 18.56 -23.08
C LEU A 212 3.24 18.02 -24.42
N PRO A 213 4.09 17.84 -25.46
CA PRO A 213 3.67 17.23 -26.71
C PRO A 213 3.27 15.76 -26.51
N PRO A 214 2.36 15.21 -27.32
CA PRO A 214 1.87 13.83 -27.14
C PRO A 214 2.93 12.73 -27.21
N ASN A 215 4.05 13.00 -27.90
CA ASN A 215 5.15 12.05 -28.10
C ASN A 215 6.31 12.27 -27.10
N ASP A 216 6.11 13.10 -26.07
CA ASP A 216 7.09 13.38 -25.04
C ASP A 216 6.60 12.92 -23.65
N ALA A 217 7.54 12.75 -22.72
CA ALA A 217 7.27 12.34 -21.37
C ALA A 217 8.22 13.02 -20.37
N LEU A 218 7.66 13.46 -19.25
CA LEU A 218 8.45 14.04 -18.16
C LEU A 218 8.67 13.00 -17.07
N GLN A 219 9.88 13.00 -16.49
CA GLN A 219 10.12 12.22 -15.30
C GLN A 219 9.28 12.78 -14.14
N VAL A 220 8.72 11.89 -13.34
CA VAL A 220 7.99 12.24 -12.12
C VAL A 220 8.44 11.37 -10.95
N THR A 221 8.07 11.75 -9.73
CA THR A 221 8.29 10.94 -8.54
C THR A 221 7.09 11.06 -7.61
N PRO A 222 6.55 9.94 -7.08
CA PRO A 222 5.45 10.00 -6.12
C PRO A 222 5.79 10.91 -4.94
N LYS A 223 4.79 11.65 -4.44
CA LYS A 223 4.93 12.46 -3.24
C LYS A 223 4.52 11.66 -2.01
N LEU A 224 5.11 11.99 -0.87
CA LEU A 224 4.58 11.58 0.42
C LEU A 224 3.17 12.17 0.61
N PRO A 225 2.26 11.47 1.32
CA PRO A 225 0.96 12.02 1.65
C PRO A 225 1.06 13.40 2.31
N GLN A 226 0.25 14.36 1.86
CA GLN A 226 0.29 15.75 2.33
C GLN A 226 -1.05 16.21 2.92
N PRO A 227 -1.08 17.21 3.82
CA PRO A 227 -2.33 17.76 4.34
C PRO A 227 -3.22 18.34 3.25
N LYS A 228 -4.55 18.13 3.35
CA LYS A 228 -5.54 18.66 2.40
C LYS A 228 -5.52 20.18 2.25
N ALA A 229 -5.00 20.91 3.24
CA ALA A 229 -4.82 22.36 3.18
C ALA A 229 -4.00 22.83 1.96
N TRP A 230 -3.11 21.97 1.44
CA TRP A 230 -2.33 22.27 0.25
C TRP A 230 -3.18 22.48 -1.01
N LEU A 231 -4.43 22.02 -1.07
CA LEU A 231 -5.35 22.32 -2.18
C LEU A 231 -5.71 23.80 -2.31
N ARG A 232 -5.37 24.62 -1.32
CA ARG A 232 -5.68 26.07 -1.28
C ARG A 232 -4.44 26.95 -1.26
N VAL A 233 -3.27 26.37 -1.10
CA VAL A 233 -2.01 27.12 -1.04
C VAL A 233 -1.77 27.78 -2.40
N GLY A 234 -1.28 29.02 -2.41
CA GLY A 234 -0.94 29.73 -3.65
C GLY A 234 -2.13 30.20 -4.50
N ILE A 235 -3.38 29.82 -4.17
CA ILE A 235 -4.58 30.29 -4.90
C ILE A 235 -4.82 31.77 -4.58
N GLY A 236 -4.99 32.58 -5.63
CA GLY A 236 -5.21 34.04 -5.53
C GLY A 236 -3.95 34.83 -5.17
N LYS A 237 -3.11 34.33 -4.25
CA LYS A 237 -1.81 34.91 -3.92
C LYS A 237 -0.76 33.81 -3.74
N PRO A 238 0.43 33.94 -4.39
CA PRO A 238 1.53 33.00 -4.20
C PRO A 238 1.95 32.86 -2.74
N HIS A 239 2.27 31.65 -2.32
CA HIS A 239 2.73 31.37 -0.96
C HIS A 239 4.26 31.33 -0.90
N VAL A 240 4.84 32.04 0.05
CA VAL A 240 6.27 32.02 0.35
C VAL A 240 6.48 31.20 1.62
N SER A 241 7.42 30.27 1.55
CA SER A 241 7.84 29.38 2.64
C SER A 241 9.24 29.78 3.07
N GLU A 242 9.40 30.07 4.36
CA GLU A 242 10.64 30.56 4.95
C GLU A 242 11.70 29.45 5.08
N PRO A 243 12.99 29.78 5.23
CA PRO A 243 14.03 28.77 5.47
C PRO A 243 13.67 27.84 6.64
N GLY A 244 13.72 26.53 6.39
CA GLY A 244 13.35 25.49 7.34
C GLY A 244 11.88 25.06 7.29
N GLU A 245 11.03 25.78 6.56
CA GLU A 245 9.62 25.43 6.37
C GLU A 245 9.40 24.45 5.20
N ALA A 246 8.13 24.05 5.01
CA ALA A 246 7.76 23.05 4.02
C ALA A 246 8.14 23.49 2.59
N GLY A 247 8.99 22.69 1.95
CA GLY A 247 9.48 22.92 0.59
C GLY A 247 10.62 23.92 0.45
N ALA A 248 10.98 24.63 1.52
CA ALA A 248 12.18 25.45 1.59
C ALA A 248 13.45 24.58 1.81
N THR A 249 14.63 25.20 1.78
CA THR A 249 15.85 24.57 2.31
C THR A 249 16.10 25.11 3.73
N ALA A 250 17.09 24.57 4.44
CA ALA A 250 17.45 25.08 5.77
C ALA A 250 17.88 26.56 5.77
N GLN A 251 18.25 27.13 4.61
CA GLN A 251 18.79 28.48 4.51
C GLN A 251 18.19 29.32 3.38
N LYS A 252 17.31 28.76 2.55
CA LYS A 252 16.75 29.42 1.37
C LYS A 252 15.24 29.25 1.34
N TYR A 253 14.57 30.29 0.88
CA TYR A 253 13.13 30.34 0.73
C TYR A 253 12.66 29.40 -0.39
N ALA A 254 11.38 29.08 -0.33
CA ALA A 254 10.63 28.52 -1.44
C ALA A 254 9.41 29.37 -1.74
N LYS A 255 8.92 29.28 -2.98
CA LYS A 255 7.70 29.94 -3.40
C LYS A 255 6.84 29.01 -4.22
N PHE A 256 5.54 29.05 -3.94
CA PHE A 256 4.52 28.22 -4.56
C PHE A 256 3.52 29.12 -5.29
N PHE A 257 3.40 28.89 -6.59
CA PHE A 257 2.35 29.44 -7.42
C PHE A 257 1.35 28.33 -7.70
N ALA A 258 0.06 28.56 -7.42
CA ALA A 258 -0.99 27.65 -7.88
C ALA A 258 -1.15 27.86 -9.39
N TYR A 259 -0.44 27.05 -10.18
CA TYR A 259 -0.40 27.20 -11.62
C TYR A 259 -1.71 26.75 -12.26
N ASP A 260 -2.30 25.68 -11.75
CA ASP A 260 -3.62 25.21 -12.14
C ASP A 260 -4.31 24.46 -10.99
N HIS A 261 -5.64 24.38 -11.03
CA HIS A 261 -6.43 23.61 -10.07
C HIS A 261 -7.79 23.25 -10.67
N GLY A 262 -8.38 22.17 -10.17
CA GLY A 262 -9.68 21.74 -10.68
C GLY A 262 -10.09 20.40 -10.08
N THR A 263 -10.72 19.57 -10.89
CA THR A 263 -11.07 18.20 -10.50
C THR A 263 -10.32 17.18 -11.32
N TYR A 264 -10.20 15.96 -10.79
CA TYR A 264 -9.63 14.84 -11.52
C TYR A 264 -10.49 13.59 -11.33
N ARG A 265 -10.40 12.68 -12.29
CA ARG A 265 -11.07 11.37 -12.29
C ARG A 265 -10.04 10.27 -12.55
N LEU A 266 -10.23 9.13 -11.90
CA LEU A 266 -9.41 7.93 -12.09
C LEU A 266 -9.89 7.18 -13.34
N GLY A 267 -8.96 6.80 -14.20
CA GLY A 267 -9.17 5.74 -15.19
C GLY A 267 -8.73 4.39 -14.64
N VAL A 268 -8.01 3.63 -15.47
CA VAL A 268 -7.39 2.38 -15.01
C VAL A 268 -6.13 2.65 -14.19
N CYS A 269 -6.08 2.12 -12.97
CA CYS A 269 -4.90 2.19 -12.09
C CYS A 269 -4.43 0.79 -11.68
N ARG A 270 -3.11 0.60 -11.70
CA ARG A 270 -2.37 -0.61 -11.29
C ARG A 270 -1.00 -0.19 -10.75
N GLU A 271 -0.28 -1.11 -10.10
CA GLU A 271 0.97 -0.83 -9.37
C GLU A 271 1.99 0.03 -10.14
N HIS A 272 2.07 -0.16 -11.45
CA HIS A 272 3.04 0.51 -12.33
C HIS A 272 2.43 1.48 -13.34
N SER A 273 1.12 1.79 -13.25
CA SER A 273 0.43 2.65 -14.23
C SER A 273 -0.83 3.28 -13.64
N PHE A 274 -0.95 4.60 -13.75
CA PHE A 274 -2.13 5.36 -13.36
C PHE A 274 -2.61 6.19 -14.53
N GLU A 275 -3.84 5.93 -14.97
CA GLU A 275 -4.55 6.79 -15.91
C GLU A 275 -5.40 7.80 -15.13
N LEU A 276 -5.21 9.09 -15.43
CA LEU A 276 -5.93 10.18 -14.78
C LEU A 276 -6.53 11.11 -15.82
N PHE A 277 -7.73 11.60 -15.54
CA PHE A 277 -8.39 12.63 -16.33
C PHE A 277 -8.46 13.91 -15.52
N PHE A 278 -7.79 14.96 -15.99
CA PHE A 278 -7.84 16.28 -15.37
C PHE A 278 -8.90 17.16 -16.01
N ASP A 279 -9.52 17.98 -15.18
CA ASP A 279 -10.48 19.02 -15.54
C ASP A 279 -10.09 20.31 -14.80
N GLY A 280 -9.04 20.95 -15.32
CA GLY A 280 -8.59 22.29 -14.95
C GLY A 280 -8.41 23.15 -16.19
N GLU A 281 -7.96 24.38 -16.00
CA GLU A 281 -7.82 25.35 -17.10
C GLU A 281 -6.65 24.96 -18.02
N LYS A 282 -5.54 24.48 -17.46
CA LYS A 282 -4.30 24.20 -18.19
C LYS A 282 -4.03 22.71 -18.32
N LEU A 283 -4.18 21.97 -17.22
CA LEU A 283 -4.15 20.51 -17.19
C LEU A 283 -5.57 20.01 -17.42
N ASN A 284 -5.82 19.54 -18.65
CA ASN A 284 -7.10 18.98 -19.06
C ASN A 284 -6.92 17.71 -19.91
N GLY A 285 -7.88 16.81 -19.81
CA GLY A 285 -7.86 15.54 -20.54
C GLY A 285 -7.11 14.42 -19.82
N ARG A 286 -6.80 13.38 -20.57
CA ARG A 286 -6.18 12.12 -20.15
C ARG A 286 -4.67 12.26 -20.05
N TYR A 287 -4.12 11.80 -18.93
CA TYR A 287 -2.69 11.70 -18.65
C TYR A 287 -2.36 10.30 -18.13
N LEU A 288 -1.19 9.80 -18.50
CA LEU A 288 -0.70 8.48 -18.10
C LEU A 288 0.57 8.65 -17.27
N PHE A 289 0.54 8.12 -16.05
CA PHE A 289 1.69 8.04 -15.15
C PHE A 289 2.17 6.59 -15.14
N VAL A 290 3.36 6.31 -15.68
CA VAL A 290 3.84 4.95 -15.92
C VAL A 290 5.23 4.74 -15.34
N ALA A 291 5.45 3.61 -14.66
CA ALA A 291 6.74 3.21 -14.13
C ALA A 291 7.51 2.32 -15.13
N VAL A 292 8.44 2.92 -15.88
CA VAL A 292 9.23 2.23 -16.91
C VAL A 292 10.53 1.66 -16.33
N PRO A 293 10.92 0.41 -16.68
CA PRO A 293 12.21 -0.15 -16.25
C PRO A 293 13.37 0.54 -17.00
N ARG A 294 14.38 1.02 -16.26
CA ARG A 294 15.65 1.54 -16.76
C ARG A 294 16.80 1.15 -15.82
N ASN A 295 17.84 0.52 -16.35
CA ASN A 295 19.07 0.15 -15.61
C ASN A 295 18.79 -0.60 -14.29
N GLY A 296 17.86 -1.56 -14.30
CA GLY A 296 17.50 -2.35 -13.11
C GLY A 296 16.66 -1.62 -12.05
N ARG A 297 16.24 -0.38 -12.31
CA ARG A 297 15.30 0.39 -11.48
C ARG A 297 14.06 0.77 -12.30
N ARG A 298 12.96 1.15 -11.64
CA ARG A 298 11.80 1.75 -12.32
C ARG A 298 11.85 3.27 -12.16
N VAL A 299 11.61 3.98 -13.26
CA VAL A 299 11.50 5.44 -13.29
C VAL A 299 10.07 5.78 -13.67
N TRP A 300 9.42 6.63 -12.87
CA TRP A 300 8.08 7.11 -13.19
C TRP A 300 8.14 8.23 -14.22
N GLN A 301 7.22 8.18 -15.17
CA GLN A 301 7.04 9.19 -16.20
C GLN A 301 5.58 9.59 -16.30
N VAL A 302 5.32 10.84 -16.66
CA VAL A 302 3.99 11.33 -17.06
C VAL A 302 4.00 11.69 -18.54
N MET A 303 2.93 11.35 -19.24
CA MET A 303 2.70 11.71 -20.64
C MET A 303 1.23 12.08 -20.85
N LYS A 304 0.96 12.89 -21.89
CA LYS A 304 -0.38 13.24 -22.34
C LYS A 304 -0.61 12.58 -23.71
N PRO A 305 -1.24 11.40 -23.79
CA PRO A 305 -1.43 10.71 -25.08
C PRO A 305 -2.26 11.56 -26.06
N GLU A 306 -2.01 11.43 -27.35
CA GLU A 306 -2.85 12.04 -28.38
C GLU A 306 -4.26 11.42 -28.35
N ASP A 307 -4.32 10.09 -28.22
CA ASP A 307 -5.57 9.36 -28.01
C ASP A 307 -6.08 9.55 -26.58
N GLN A 308 -7.23 10.21 -26.49
CA GLN A 308 -7.93 10.51 -25.25
C GLN A 308 -8.94 9.42 -24.84
N THR A 309 -9.05 8.34 -25.61
CA THR A 309 -9.90 7.18 -25.30
C THR A 309 -9.44 6.51 -24.00
N PRO A 310 -10.32 6.31 -23.01
CA PRO A 310 -9.99 5.60 -21.78
C PRO A 310 -9.46 4.19 -22.04
N TYR A 311 -8.50 3.75 -21.24
CA TYR A 311 -7.94 2.41 -21.35
C TYR A 311 -9.02 1.32 -21.24
N ALA A 312 -9.99 1.51 -20.33
CA ALA A 312 -11.09 0.59 -20.10
C ALA A 312 -12.03 0.38 -21.30
N GLU A 313 -12.08 1.34 -22.24
CA GLU A 313 -12.93 1.24 -23.44
C GLU A 313 -12.25 0.44 -24.56
N SER A 314 -10.93 0.32 -24.53
CA SER A 314 -10.11 -0.31 -25.58
C SER A 314 -9.50 -1.66 -25.17
N HIS A 315 -9.68 -2.07 -23.91
CA HIS A 315 -9.06 -3.27 -23.36
C HIS A 315 -10.07 -4.17 -22.64
N ASP A 316 -9.85 -5.47 -22.76
CA ASP A 316 -10.65 -6.47 -22.04
C ASP A 316 -10.19 -6.58 -20.58
N LYS A 317 -11.11 -6.35 -19.65
CA LYS A 317 -10.84 -6.40 -18.20
C LYS A 317 -10.32 -7.77 -17.74
N GLY A 318 -10.89 -8.86 -18.25
CA GLY A 318 -10.50 -10.24 -17.89
C GLY A 318 -9.04 -10.53 -18.24
N LYS A 319 -8.64 -10.19 -19.48
CA LYS A 319 -7.25 -10.33 -19.95
C LYS A 319 -6.27 -9.52 -19.10
N VAL A 320 -6.67 -8.34 -18.65
CA VAL A 320 -5.83 -7.49 -17.78
C VAL A 320 -5.69 -8.12 -16.40
N ILE A 321 -6.77 -8.65 -15.81
CA ILE A 321 -6.72 -9.38 -14.54
C ILE A 321 -5.73 -10.56 -14.63
N ASP A 322 -5.80 -11.36 -15.69
CA ASP A 322 -4.89 -12.51 -15.89
C ASP A 322 -3.43 -12.09 -16.08
N GLU A 323 -3.20 -10.98 -16.78
CA GLU A 323 -1.87 -10.38 -16.88
C GLU A 323 -1.32 -9.97 -15.52
N LEU A 324 -2.13 -9.27 -14.72
CA LEU A 324 -1.73 -8.81 -13.39
C LEU A 324 -1.45 -9.97 -12.44
N ARG A 325 -2.27 -11.02 -12.50
CA ARG A 325 -2.07 -12.25 -11.73
C ARG A 325 -0.73 -12.91 -12.05
N ARG A 326 -0.39 -13.06 -13.33
CA ARG A 326 0.92 -13.58 -13.76
C ARG A 326 2.10 -12.72 -13.32
N LYS A 327 1.87 -11.41 -13.17
CA LYS A 327 2.87 -10.44 -12.69
C LYS A 327 2.92 -10.32 -11.17
N GLY A 328 2.08 -11.05 -10.44
CA GLY A 328 1.99 -10.98 -8.97
C GLY A 328 1.46 -9.64 -8.45
N GLN A 329 0.75 -8.87 -9.29
CA GLN A 329 0.15 -7.60 -8.86
C GLN A 329 -1.21 -7.87 -8.23
N ARG A 330 -1.45 -7.23 -7.09
CA ARG A 330 -2.65 -7.47 -6.27
C ARG A 330 -3.85 -6.64 -6.67
N TRP A 331 -3.66 -5.37 -6.99
CA TRP A 331 -4.78 -4.43 -7.14
C TRP A 331 -4.95 -3.96 -8.57
N LEU A 332 -6.21 -3.96 -9.02
CA LEU A 332 -6.67 -3.30 -10.23
C LEU A 332 -7.84 -2.39 -9.88
N ILE A 333 -7.74 -1.13 -10.29
CA ILE A 333 -8.89 -0.22 -10.32
C ILE A 333 -9.26 -0.03 -11.78
N TRP A 334 -10.51 -0.33 -12.10
CA TRP A 334 -11.03 -0.32 -13.47
C TRP A 334 -12.09 0.77 -13.62
N SER A 335 -11.82 1.77 -14.46
CA SER A 335 -12.77 2.84 -14.78
C SER A 335 -12.46 3.45 -16.15
N ASP A 336 -13.51 3.97 -16.80
CA ASP A 336 -13.43 4.82 -17.99
C ASP A 336 -13.28 6.32 -17.63
N GLY A 337 -13.15 6.63 -16.33
CA GLY A 337 -13.13 7.98 -15.79
C GLY A 337 -14.51 8.62 -15.68
N ARG A 338 -15.58 8.05 -16.24
CA ARG A 338 -16.94 8.61 -16.22
C ARG A 338 -17.78 7.94 -15.14
N SER A 339 -17.61 6.63 -14.98
CA SER A 339 -18.31 5.79 -14.03
C SER A 339 -17.51 5.61 -12.73
N GLU A 340 -18.19 5.20 -11.66
CA GLU A 340 -17.49 4.85 -10.42
C GLU A 340 -16.52 3.68 -10.66
N PRO A 341 -15.28 3.74 -10.15
CA PRO A 341 -14.31 2.69 -10.39
C PRO A 341 -14.67 1.39 -9.70
N GLU A 342 -14.42 0.29 -10.39
CA GLU A 342 -14.44 -1.05 -9.81
C GLU A 342 -13.09 -1.36 -9.17
N TRP A 343 -13.11 -1.80 -7.92
CA TRP A 343 -11.91 -2.14 -7.14
C TRP A 343 -11.75 -3.66 -7.07
N ILE A 344 -10.68 -4.18 -7.66
CA ILE A 344 -10.49 -5.61 -7.86
C ILE A 344 -9.21 -6.02 -7.13
N ASP A 345 -9.36 -6.94 -6.17
CA ASP A 345 -8.23 -7.68 -5.58
C ASP A 345 -7.95 -8.90 -6.45
N VAL A 346 -6.97 -8.79 -7.34
CA VAL A 346 -6.54 -9.83 -8.29
C VAL A 346 -6.03 -11.09 -7.59
N ALA A 347 -5.56 -10.96 -6.34
CA ALA A 347 -5.10 -12.10 -5.54
C ALA A 347 -6.27 -12.92 -4.99
N VAL A 348 -7.43 -12.30 -4.81
CA VAL A 348 -8.66 -13.02 -4.47
C VAL A 348 -9.15 -13.71 -5.74
N ARG A 349 -9.20 -15.03 -5.71
CA ARG A 349 -10.02 -15.78 -6.67
C ARG A 349 -11.48 -15.47 -6.33
N HIS A 350 -12.00 -14.39 -6.91
CA HIS A 350 -13.42 -14.30 -7.13
C HIS A 350 -13.79 -15.56 -7.91
N ALA A 351 -14.80 -16.31 -7.45
CA ALA A 351 -15.44 -17.32 -8.27
C ALA A 351 -15.60 -16.70 -9.66
N ASP A 352 -14.89 -17.30 -10.61
CA ASP A 352 -14.62 -16.77 -11.93
C ASP A 352 -15.87 -16.08 -12.48
N LEU A 353 -15.78 -14.86 -13.03
CA LEU A 353 -16.97 -14.22 -13.63
C LEU A 353 -17.54 -15.10 -14.75
N ASP A 354 -16.74 -16.01 -15.32
CA ASP A 354 -17.18 -17.10 -16.20
C ASP A 354 -17.84 -18.28 -15.45
N ALA A 355 -17.40 -18.62 -14.23
CA ALA A 355 -18.07 -19.59 -13.35
C ALA A 355 -19.47 -19.09 -12.93
N ALA A 356 -19.65 -17.80 -12.64
CA ALA A 356 -20.98 -17.23 -12.36
C ALA A 356 -21.91 -17.29 -13.59
N ARG A 357 -21.38 -17.09 -14.81
CA ARG A 357 -22.13 -17.29 -16.07
C ARG A 357 -22.47 -18.76 -16.32
N GLN A 358 -21.63 -19.68 -15.85
CA GLN A 358 -21.82 -21.12 -15.95
C GLN A 358 -22.53 -21.73 -14.73
N ARG A 359 -22.96 -20.91 -13.76
CA ARG A 359 -23.57 -21.31 -12.48
C ARG A 359 -22.73 -22.32 -11.67
N ILE A 360 -21.41 -22.13 -11.64
CA ILE A 360 -20.50 -22.98 -10.88
C ILE A 360 -20.29 -22.37 -9.48
N ALA A 361 -20.60 -23.16 -8.45
CA ALA A 361 -20.39 -22.83 -7.04
C ALA A 361 -19.28 -23.72 -6.45
N PHE A 362 -18.50 -23.15 -5.53
CA PHE A 362 -17.40 -23.82 -4.85
C PHE A 362 -17.76 -24.12 -3.41
N PHE A 363 -17.52 -25.35 -2.97
CA PHE A 363 -17.83 -25.79 -1.62
C PHE A 363 -16.63 -26.48 -0.98
N VAL A 364 -16.49 -26.31 0.33
CA VAL A 364 -15.60 -27.12 1.17
C VAL A 364 -16.46 -28.17 1.83
N VAL A 365 -16.22 -29.44 1.52
CA VAL A 365 -17.03 -30.57 2.00
C VAL A 365 -16.55 -31.00 3.39
N PHE A 366 -15.26 -31.29 3.52
CA PHE A 366 -14.62 -31.60 4.81
C PHE A 366 -13.36 -30.78 5.05
N ARG A 367 -13.08 -30.52 6.33
CA ARG A 367 -11.89 -29.82 6.81
C ARG A 367 -11.19 -30.65 7.88
N PRO A 368 -9.85 -30.71 7.88
CA PRO A 368 -9.12 -31.36 8.97
C PRO A 368 -9.42 -30.69 10.30
N GLY A 369 -9.64 -31.50 11.35
CA GLY A 369 -10.02 -31.01 12.67
C GLY A 369 -10.98 -31.95 13.37
N VAL A 370 -11.77 -31.40 14.28
CA VAL A 370 -12.88 -32.12 14.91
C VAL A 370 -14.15 -31.73 14.17
N ASP A 371 -14.92 -32.72 13.71
CA ASP A 371 -16.18 -32.47 13.02
C ASP A 371 -17.29 -32.00 13.98
N ALA A 372 -18.50 -31.82 13.45
CA ALA A 372 -19.64 -31.35 14.21
C ALA A 372 -20.10 -32.34 15.30
N ASP A 373 -19.78 -33.62 15.16
CA ASP A 373 -20.17 -34.71 16.05
C ASP A 373 -19.08 -35.05 17.10
N GLY A 374 -17.91 -34.42 16.98
CA GLY A 374 -16.81 -34.55 17.94
C GLY A 374 -15.72 -35.53 17.52
N ASP A 375 -15.80 -36.07 16.30
CA ASP A 375 -14.85 -37.04 15.78
C ASP A 375 -13.67 -36.33 15.08
N PRO A 376 -12.43 -36.77 15.33
CA PRO A 376 -11.26 -36.21 14.65
C PRO A 376 -11.21 -36.69 13.19
N LEU A 377 -11.28 -35.76 12.24
CA LEU A 377 -11.01 -36.00 10.82
C LEU A 377 -9.57 -35.62 10.48
N THR A 378 -8.78 -36.61 10.07
CA THR A 378 -7.44 -36.39 9.51
C THR A 378 -7.50 -36.07 8.01
N PRO A 379 -6.48 -35.39 7.45
CA PRO A 379 -6.38 -35.20 5.99
C PRO A 379 -6.50 -36.51 5.20
N GLU A 380 -5.94 -37.60 5.71
CA GLU A 380 -5.98 -38.92 5.08
C GLU A 380 -7.40 -39.51 5.08
N ASP A 381 -8.14 -39.36 6.18
CA ASP A 381 -9.54 -39.79 6.25
C ASP A 381 -10.43 -38.98 5.29
N ILE A 382 -10.17 -37.68 5.20
CA ILE A 382 -10.86 -36.77 4.28
C ILE A 382 -10.61 -37.17 2.82
N GLU A 383 -9.36 -37.47 2.47
CA GLU A 383 -9.00 -37.91 1.12
C GLU A 383 -9.64 -39.27 0.79
N ALA A 384 -9.64 -40.22 1.73
CA ALA A 384 -10.31 -41.51 1.56
C ALA A 384 -11.82 -41.37 1.38
N ALA A 385 -12.45 -40.49 2.18
CA ALA A 385 -13.88 -40.19 2.07
C ALA A 385 -14.22 -39.53 0.72
N ALA A 386 -13.39 -38.59 0.27
CA ALA A 386 -13.54 -37.93 -1.02
C ALA A 386 -13.48 -38.94 -2.17
N HIS A 387 -12.48 -39.82 -2.18
CA HIS A 387 -12.34 -40.83 -3.23
C HIS A 387 -13.50 -41.83 -3.24
N ARG A 388 -13.91 -42.33 -2.07
CA ARG A 388 -15.04 -43.26 -1.97
C ARG A 388 -16.34 -42.61 -2.46
N PHE A 389 -16.61 -41.36 -2.05
CA PHE A 389 -17.78 -40.64 -2.52
C PHE A 389 -17.77 -40.47 -4.04
N LEU A 390 -16.62 -40.16 -4.65
CA LEU A 390 -16.52 -40.02 -6.10
C LEU A 390 -16.77 -41.33 -6.85
N GLU A 391 -16.28 -42.45 -6.31
CA GLU A 391 -16.56 -43.80 -6.85
C GLU A 391 -18.06 -44.12 -6.78
N ASP A 392 -18.67 -43.92 -5.61
CA ASP A 392 -20.10 -44.15 -5.40
C ASP A 392 -20.96 -43.21 -6.26
N TYR A 393 -20.54 -41.94 -6.41
CA TYR A 393 -21.26 -40.93 -7.19
C TYR A 393 -21.21 -41.27 -8.68
N ALA A 394 -20.05 -41.71 -9.18
CA ALA A 394 -19.91 -42.19 -10.54
C ALA A 394 -20.74 -43.46 -10.82
N ALA A 395 -20.93 -44.30 -9.79
CA ALA A 395 -21.78 -45.49 -9.85
C ALA A 395 -23.28 -45.20 -9.65
N GLY A 396 -23.67 -43.95 -9.35
CA GLY A 396 -25.06 -43.56 -9.08
C GLY A 396 -25.59 -44.04 -7.72
N LEU A 397 -24.70 -44.36 -6.77
CA LEU A 397 -25.03 -44.90 -5.44
C LEU A 397 -25.18 -43.81 -4.37
N THR A 398 -24.72 -42.59 -4.65
CA THR A 398 -24.79 -41.43 -3.75
C THR A 398 -25.14 -40.16 -4.54
N SER A 399 -25.63 -39.14 -3.84
CA SER A 399 -25.98 -37.84 -4.39
C SER A 399 -25.57 -36.72 -3.42
N TRP A 400 -25.63 -35.49 -3.90
CA TRP A 400 -25.35 -34.30 -3.09
C TRP A 400 -26.59 -33.88 -2.28
N ASP A 401 -26.43 -33.58 -1.00
CA ASP A 401 -27.47 -32.97 -0.15
C ASP A 401 -27.03 -31.57 0.30
N PHE A 402 -27.98 -30.63 0.29
CA PHE A 402 -27.75 -29.27 0.76
C PHE A 402 -28.59 -29.03 2.01
N GLN A 403 -27.91 -28.84 3.15
CA GLN A 403 -28.50 -28.43 4.43
C GLN A 403 -29.55 -29.38 5.05
N HIS A 404 -29.58 -30.67 4.69
CA HIS A 404 -30.41 -31.70 5.36
C HIS A 404 -31.92 -31.37 5.42
N ALA A 405 -32.45 -30.64 4.42
CA ALA A 405 -33.82 -30.12 4.48
C ALA A 405 -34.80 -30.84 3.55
N GLU A 406 -34.38 -31.27 2.35
CA GLU A 406 -35.21 -32.05 1.41
C GLU A 406 -34.31 -32.57 0.28
N LEU A 407 -34.48 -33.85 -0.12
CA LEU A 407 -33.75 -34.45 -1.24
C LEU A 407 -33.98 -33.61 -2.51
N LEU A 408 -32.91 -33.02 -3.05
CA LEU A 408 -32.96 -32.36 -4.35
C LEU A 408 -33.21 -33.37 -5.47
N ALA A 409 -33.77 -32.92 -6.58
CA ALA A 409 -33.81 -33.70 -7.81
C ALA A 409 -32.38 -34.10 -8.23
N GLU A 410 -32.21 -35.33 -8.72
CA GLU A 410 -30.89 -35.91 -9.07
C GLU A 410 -30.07 -35.04 -10.06
N ASP A 411 -30.71 -34.17 -10.82
CA ASP A 411 -30.09 -33.29 -11.82
C ASP A 411 -29.88 -31.84 -11.36
N ALA A 412 -30.22 -31.49 -10.11
CA ALA A 412 -30.15 -30.12 -9.60
C ALA A 412 -28.72 -29.56 -9.59
N ALA A 413 -27.70 -30.43 -9.46
CA ALA A 413 -26.29 -30.06 -9.52
C ALA A 413 -25.44 -31.12 -10.25
N THR A 414 -24.39 -30.68 -10.93
CA THR A 414 -23.41 -31.55 -11.59
C THR A 414 -22.02 -31.30 -11.03
N LEU A 415 -21.34 -32.35 -10.58
CA LEU A 415 -19.92 -32.28 -10.22
C LEU A 415 -19.06 -31.89 -11.42
N VAL A 416 -18.33 -30.79 -11.28
CA VAL A 416 -17.39 -30.28 -12.29
C VAL A 416 -15.96 -30.62 -11.92
N GLU A 417 -15.60 -30.42 -10.65
CA GLU A 417 -14.25 -30.67 -10.15
C GLU A 417 -14.31 -31.12 -8.69
N SER A 418 -13.37 -31.98 -8.29
CA SER A 418 -13.16 -32.41 -6.91
C SER A 418 -11.66 -32.50 -6.64
N TRP A 419 -11.20 -31.94 -5.53
CA TRP A 419 -9.78 -31.95 -5.20
C TRP A 419 -9.52 -31.89 -3.68
N ILE A 420 -8.34 -32.38 -3.30
CA ILE A 420 -7.76 -32.17 -1.96
C ILE A 420 -6.88 -30.93 -2.00
N GLN A 421 -7.16 -29.98 -1.12
CA GLN A 421 -6.42 -28.74 -1.01
C GLN A 421 -5.02 -29.01 -0.44
N ARG A 422 -3.97 -28.79 -1.24
CA ARG A 422 -2.60 -29.15 -0.85
C ARG A 422 -1.93 -28.13 0.08
N GLU A 423 -2.30 -26.86 -0.03
CA GLU A 423 -1.73 -25.75 0.75
C GLU A 423 -2.85 -24.88 1.33
N PRO A 424 -2.68 -24.24 2.49
CA PRO A 424 -3.69 -23.35 3.03
C PRO A 424 -4.01 -22.22 2.04
N VAL A 425 -5.29 -21.98 1.78
CA VAL A 425 -5.73 -20.91 0.87
C VAL A 425 -6.79 -20.04 1.54
N ALA A 426 -6.62 -18.73 1.45
CA ALA A 426 -7.65 -17.79 1.87
C ALA A 426 -8.65 -17.60 0.73
N TYR A 427 -9.91 -17.95 0.96
CA TYR A 427 -11.00 -17.74 0.01
C TYR A 427 -11.95 -16.66 0.54
N SER A 428 -12.44 -15.79 -0.35
CA SER A 428 -13.50 -14.84 0.01
C SER A 428 -14.83 -15.39 -0.46
N LEU A 429 -15.65 -15.84 0.49
CA LEU A 429 -17.05 -16.20 0.23
C LEU A 429 -17.89 -14.94 0.44
N THR A 430 -18.51 -14.46 -0.62
CA THR A 430 -19.55 -13.42 -0.50
C THR A 430 -20.83 -14.11 -0.02
N VAL A 431 -21.15 -13.97 1.27
CA VAL A 431 -22.43 -14.40 1.83
C VAL A 431 -23.23 -13.15 2.14
N ARG A 432 -24.41 -12.99 1.53
CA ARG A 432 -25.32 -11.84 1.71
C ARG A 432 -24.67 -10.47 1.40
N GLY A 433 -23.82 -10.40 0.38
CA GLY A 433 -23.10 -9.16 0.03
C GLY A 433 -21.95 -8.80 0.98
N THR A 434 -21.65 -9.64 1.96
CA THR A 434 -20.51 -9.50 2.87
C THR A 434 -19.43 -10.50 2.50
N ASN A 435 -18.22 -10.00 2.21
CA ASN A 435 -17.06 -10.83 1.95
C ASN A 435 -16.55 -11.41 3.26
N ARG A 436 -16.75 -12.71 3.48
CA ARG A 436 -16.13 -13.45 4.57
C ARG A 436 -14.85 -14.09 4.05
N LEU A 437 -13.71 -13.62 4.55
CA LEU A 437 -12.43 -14.30 4.33
C LEU A 437 -12.44 -15.58 5.19
N THR A 438 -12.38 -16.72 4.54
CA THR A 438 -12.27 -18.03 5.20
C THR A 438 -10.97 -18.67 4.76
N GLU A 439 -10.12 -19.02 5.72
CA GLU A 439 -8.95 -19.85 5.46
C GLU A 439 -9.40 -21.30 5.31
N ILE A 440 -9.01 -21.93 4.21
CA ILE A 440 -9.21 -23.35 3.93
C ILE A 440 -7.88 -24.04 4.23
N PRO A 441 -7.80 -24.89 5.28
CA PRO A 441 -6.58 -25.61 5.62
C PRO A 441 -6.14 -26.57 4.51
N ALA A 442 -4.84 -26.85 4.43
CA ALA A 442 -4.33 -27.99 3.67
C ALA A 442 -4.95 -29.30 4.20
N GLY A 443 -5.27 -30.23 3.31
CA GLY A 443 -5.98 -31.47 3.62
C GLY A 443 -7.51 -31.37 3.54
N SER A 444 -8.07 -30.20 3.24
CA SER A 444 -9.52 -30.05 3.07
C SER A 444 -9.98 -30.61 1.72
N TRP A 445 -11.14 -31.27 1.70
CA TRP A 445 -11.79 -31.70 0.47
C TRP A 445 -12.71 -30.59 -0.05
N CYS A 446 -12.48 -30.19 -1.30
CA CYS A 446 -13.23 -29.14 -1.97
C CYS A 446 -13.83 -29.65 -3.28
N VAL A 447 -14.97 -29.08 -3.66
CA VAL A 447 -15.65 -29.39 -4.93
C VAL A 447 -16.13 -28.13 -5.64
N ALA A 448 -16.25 -28.23 -6.95
CA ALA A 448 -16.94 -27.29 -7.81
C ALA A 448 -18.17 -27.97 -8.42
N LEU A 449 -19.34 -27.37 -8.21
CA LEU A 449 -20.61 -27.88 -8.70
C LEU A 449 -21.25 -26.88 -9.66
N ARG A 450 -21.66 -27.35 -10.83
CA ARG A 450 -22.55 -26.60 -11.71
C ARG A 450 -23.98 -26.77 -11.23
N ILE A 451 -24.62 -25.68 -10.85
CA ILE A 451 -25.98 -25.65 -10.35
C ILE A 451 -26.93 -25.49 -11.53
N ASN A 452 -27.67 -26.56 -11.84
CA ASN A 452 -28.59 -26.58 -12.96
C ASN A 452 -29.95 -25.98 -12.57
N ASP A 453 -30.36 -26.12 -11.31
CA ASP A 453 -31.58 -25.53 -10.77
C ASP A 453 -31.42 -24.00 -10.54
N PRO A 454 -32.19 -23.16 -11.25
CA PRO A 454 -32.15 -21.71 -11.07
C PRO A 454 -32.53 -21.24 -9.65
N ALA A 455 -33.48 -21.91 -8.99
CA ALA A 455 -33.93 -21.50 -7.66
C ALA A 455 -32.85 -21.74 -6.60
N LEU A 456 -32.17 -22.89 -6.71
CA LEU A 456 -31.00 -23.23 -5.90
C LEU A 456 -29.83 -22.28 -6.17
N TRP A 457 -29.57 -21.94 -7.44
CA TRP A 457 -28.54 -20.96 -7.78
C TRP A 457 -28.82 -19.60 -7.14
N ASP A 458 -30.07 -19.11 -7.24
CA ASP A 458 -30.43 -17.84 -6.64
C ASP A 458 -30.34 -17.89 -5.09
N ALA A 459 -30.65 -19.03 -4.47
CA ALA A 459 -30.48 -19.23 -3.02
C ALA A 459 -29.00 -19.20 -2.58
N ILE A 460 -28.11 -19.83 -3.37
CA ILE A 460 -26.66 -19.76 -3.16
C ILE A 460 -26.16 -18.32 -3.33
N CYS A 461 -26.60 -17.61 -4.37
CA CYS A 461 -26.22 -16.20 -4.60
C CYS A 461 -26.71 -15.27 -3.47
N ARG A 462 -27.86 -15.57 -2.87
CA ARG A 462 -28.37 -14.83 -1.69
C ARG A 462 -27.65 -15.21 -0.39
N GLY A 463 -26.91 -16.33 -0.38
CA GLY A 463 -26.27 -16.87 0.82
C GLY A 463 -27.26 -17.52 1.78
N ASP A 464 -28.37 -18.06 1.26
CA ASP A 464 -29.31 -18.90 2.00
C ASP A 464 -28.75 -20.33 2.13
N VAL A 465 -27.91 -20.75 1.17
CA VAL A 465 -27.17 -22.02 1.15
C VAL A 465 -25.66 -21.73 1.20
N ASP A 466 -24.98 -22.17 2.26
CA ASP A 466 -23.56 -21.90 2.51
C ASP A 466 -22.70 -23.14 2.83
N GLY A 467 -23.29 -24.34 2.76
CA GLY A 467 -22.62 -25.62 2.98
C GLY A 467 -23.26 -26.75 2.17
N ILE A 468 -22.49 -27.82 1.94
CA ILE A 468 -22.93 -29.04 1.25
C ILE A 468 -22.48 -30.26 2.05
N SER A 469 -23.29 -31.33 2.07
CA SER A 469 -23.00 -32.58 2.75
C SER A 469 -23.11 -33.77 1.78
N PRO A 470 -22.20 -34.75 1.83
CA PRO A 470 -22.34 -35.99 1.09
C PRO A 470 -23.41 -36.88 1.75
N VAL A 471 -24.43 -37.33 1.01
CA VAL A 471 -25.45 -38.28 1.52
C VAL A 471 -25.24 -39.66 0.93
N GLY A 472 -24.92 -40.64 1.79
CA GLY A 472 -24.85 -42.07 1.43
C GLY A 472 -25.99 -42.87 2.06
N TRP A 473 -26.49 -43.89 1.34
CA TRP A 473 -27.39 -44.89 1.92
C TRP A 473 -26.55 -45.98 2.61
N GLY A 474 -26.61 -46.03 3.95
CA GLY A 474 -26.11 -47.18 4.70
C GLY A 474 -27.11 -48.33 4.63
N VAL A 475 -26.82 -49.38 3.86
CA VAL A 475 -27.55 -50.65 4.00
C VAL A 475 -27.05 -51.31 5.29
N MET A 476 -27.91 -51.43 6.31
CA MET A 476 -27.61 -52.31 7.43
C MET A 476 -27.59 -53.76 6.93
N GLU A 477 -26.42 -54.38 6.90
CA GLU A 477 -26.34 -55.84 6.91
C GLU A 477 -26.91 -56.33 8.25
N VAL A 478 -28.11 -56.89 8.20
CA VAL A 478 -28.68 -57.66 9.30
C VAL A 478 -27.91 -58.98 9.34
N GLY A 479 -27.16 -59.18 10.42
CA GLY A 479 -26.32 -60.36 10.60
C GLY A 479 -27.09 -61.68 10.48
N SER A 480 -26.39 -62.68 9.92
CA SER A 480 -26.63 -64.11 10.12
C SER A 480 -25.38 -64.74 10.72
#